data_AF-A0A2E6SHW3-F1
#
_entry.id   AF-A0A2E6SHW3-F1
#
_cell.length_a   1.000
_cell.length_b   1.000
_cell.length_c   1.000
_cell.angle_alpha   90.00
_cell.angle_beta   90.00
_cell.angle_gamma   90.00
#
_symmetry.space_group_name_H-M   'P 1'
#
loop_
_entity.id
_entity.type
_entity.pdbx_description
1 polymer ?
#
loop_
_entity_poly.entity_id
_entity_poly.type
_entity_poly.pdbx_seq_one_letter_code
_entity_poly.pdbx_strand_id
1 'polypeptide(L)'
;MKVTIRILFIIPIVLFSQQSNKKNKINTDDVNKRLNIAVQSGLITQKQADKRLETYLEKTKSGDRKNNIEHRFKRLGLDNIQEIKSKLKDNNITDSQLEMVLPVMLRLIHILKDQGKDSSSYPRITQHLENKIGLTDVQIKHVLKYSHMLARRLR
;
A
#
# COMPACT_ATOMS: atom_id res chain seq x y z
N MET A 1 32.15 56.82 1.48
CA MET A 1 32.22 55.34 1.54
C MET A 1 30.80 54.80 1.56
N LYS A 2 30.43 53.95 0.59
CA LYS A 2 29.09 53.33 0.51
C LYS A 2 29.12 52.00 1.27
N VAL A 3 28.35 51.89 2.34
CA VAL A 3 28.23 50.62 3.09
C VAL A 3 26.92 49.96 2.66
N THR A 4 27.00 48.94 1.82
CA THR A 4 25.87 48.10 1.42
C THR A 4 25.57 47.08 2.51
N ILE A 5 24.51 47.31 3.28
CA ILE A 5 23.97 46.35 4.24
C ILE A 5 23.03 45.40 3.49
N ARG A 6 23.44 44.14 3.31
CA ARG A 6 22.58 43.05 2.83
C ARG A 6 21.95 42.37 4.04
N ILE A 7 20.68 42.66 4.32
CA ILE A 7 19.90 41.93 5.34
C ILE A 7 19.48 40.60 4.72
N LEU A 8 20.14 39.53 5.17
CA LEU A 8 19.81 38.15 4.84
C LEU A 8 18.58 37.75 5.66
N PHE A 9 17.42 37.65 5.01
CA PHE A 9 16.18 37.14 5.61
C PHE A 9 16.32 35.63 5.84
N ILE A 10 16.70 35.21 7.04
CA ILE A 10 16.64 33.81 7.45
C ILE A 10 15.21 33.56 7.92
N ILE A 11 14.35 33.12 7.02
CA ILE A 11 13.03 32.58 7.38
C ILE A 11 13.29 31.23 8.07
N PRO A 12 12.91 31.03 9.34
CA PRO A 12 12.94 29.69 9.92
C PRO A 12 11.89 28.86 9.17
N ILE A 13 12.36 27.90 8.36
CA ILE A 13 11.51 26.88 7.78
C ILE A 13 11.02 26.04 8.97
N VAL A 14 9.85 26.38 9.51
CA VAL A 14 9.12 25.48 10.37
C VAL A 14 8.67 24.35 9.47
N LEU A 15 9.47 23.29 9.44
CA LEU A 15 9.11 22.01 8.85
C LEU A 15 7.88 21.53 9.61
N PHE A 16 6.70 21.82 9.07
CA PHE A 16 5.50 21.09 9.43
C PHE A 16 5.71 19.68 8.88
N SER A 17 6.39 18.83 9.64
CA SER A 17 6.38 17.41 9.37
C SER A 17 4.94 16.96 9.55
N GLN A 18 4.23 16.77 8.43
CA GLN A 18 3.02 15.97 8.45
C GLN A 18 3.46 14.55 8.79
N GLN A 19 3.51 14.26 10.09
CA GLN A 19 3.60 12.92 10.64
C GLN A 19 2.30 12.20 10.24
N SER A 20 2.22 11.69 9.02
CA SER A 20 1.13 10.86 8.55
C SER A 20 1.27 9.47 9.20
N ASN A 21 1.04 9.39 10.50
CA ASN A 21 0.87 8.14 11.20
C ASN A 21 -0.58 7.66 10.96
N LYS A 22 -0.90 7.33 9.70
CA LYS A 22 -2.16 6.67 9.35
C LYS A 22 -2.05 5.20 9.75
N LYS A 23 -2.15 4.93 11.05
CA LYS A 23 -2.83 3.71 11.48
C LYS A 23 -4.25 3.79 10.93
N ASN A 24 -4.73 2.68 10.40
CA ASN A 24 -5.97 2.48 9.65
C ASN A 24 -7.23 2.74 10.52
N LYS A 25 -7.36 3.94 11.11
CA LYS A 25 -8.56 4.33 11.83
C LYS A 25 -9.56 4.78 10.77
N ILE A 26 -10.60 3.97 10.60
CA ILE A 26 -11.75 4.30 9.75
C ILE A 26 -12.18 5.73 10.12
N ASN A 27 -12.09 6.66 9.18
CA ASN A 27 -12.39 8.07 9.43
C ASN A 27 -13.92 8.30 9.38
N THR A 28 -14.65 7.50 10.16
CA THR A 28 -16.11 7.53 10.26
C THR A 28 -16.59 8.89 10.78
N ASP A 29 -15.80 9.54 11.63
CA ASP A 29 -16.15 10.82 12.25
C ASP A 29 -16.29 11.95 11.21
N ASP A 30 -15.39 12.00 10.22
CA ASP A 30 -15.48 12.98 9.13
C ASP A 30 -16.70 12.73 8.22
N VAL A 31 -16.95 11.45 7.89
CA VAL A 31 -18.11 11.06 7.09
C VAL A 31 -19.42 11.40 7.81
N ASN A 32 -19.52 11.10 9.10
CA ASN A 32 -20.68 11.44 9.92
C ASN A 32 -20.93 12.95 9.99
N LYS A 33 -19.88 13.76 10.20
CA LYS A 33 -20.01 15.22 10.22
C LYS A 33 -20.58 15.75 8.91
N ARG A 34 -20.07 15.30 7.77
CA ARG A 34 -20.54 15.73 6.45
C ARG A 34 -21.98 15.30 6.16
N LEU A 35 -22.35 14.10 6.57
CA LEU A 35 -23.73 13.62 6.44
C LEU A 35 -24.69 14.43 7.32
N ASN A 36 -24.32 14.74 8.57
CA ASN A 36 -25.13 15.56 9.46
C ASN A 36 -25.33 16.98 8.92
N ILE A 37 -24.29 17.61 8.36
CA ILE A 37 -24.43 18.93 7.71
C ILE A 37 -25.43 18.85 6.55
N ALA A 38 -25.35 17.81 5.72
CA ALA A 38 -26.27 17.64 4.59
C ALA A 38 -27.72 17.35 5.04
N VAL A 39 -27.92 16.70 6.19
CA VAL A 39 -29.24 16.53 6.80
C VAL A 39 -29.77 17.87 7.32
N GLN A 40 -28.95 18.61 8.08
CA GLN A 40 -29.33 19.92 8.64
C GLN A 40 -29.64 20.95 7.57
N SER A 41 -28.94 20.91 6.43
CA SER A 41 -29.21 21.77 5.29
C SER A 41 -30.38 21.29 4.40
N GLY A 42 -31.05 20.19 4.77
CA GLY A 42 -32.17 19.62 4.01
C GLY A 42 -31.81 19.00 2.66
N LEU A 43 -30.51 18.80 2.37
CA LEU A 43 -30.05 18.21 1.11
C LEU A 43 -30.34 16.71 1.04
N ILE A 44 -30.37 16.03 2.19
CA ILE A 44 -30.71 14.62 2.33
C ILE A 44 -31.57 14.40 3.57
N THR A 45 -32.33 13.31 3.60
CA THR A 45 -33.04 12.88 4.80
C THR A 45 -32.13 12.10 5.74
N GLN A 46 -32.49 12.00 7.03
CA GLN A 46 -31.77 11.16 7.99
C GLN A 46 -31.62 9.72 7.49
N LYS A 47 -32.70 9.13 6.93
CA LYS A 47 -32.68 7.78 6.36
C LYS A 47 -31.67 7.63 5.20
N GLN A 48 -31.49 8.66 4.39
CA GLN A 48 -30.49 8.65 3.31
C GLN A 48 -29.07 8.79 3.86
N ALA A 49 -28.87 9.59 4.92
CA ALA A 49 -27.59 9.68 5.62
C ALA A 49 -27.19 8.32 6.23
N ASP A 50 -28.11 7.67 6.95
CA ASP A 50 -27.88 6.38 7.62
C ASP A 50 -27.49 5.31 6.60
N LYS A 51 -28.24 5.21 5.48
CA LYS A 51 -27.91 4.26 4.39
C LYS A 51 -26.53 4.52 3.78
N ARG A 52 -26.14 5.79 3.63
CA ARG A 52 -24.81 6.17 3.10
C ARG A 52 -23.70 5.81 4.08
N LEU A 53 -23.92 6.02 5.37
CA LEU A 53 -23.00 5.64 6.43
C LEU A 53 -22.83 4.12 6.48
N GLU A 54 -23.93 3.36 6.46
CA GLU A 54 -23.92 1.90 6.42
C GLU A 54 -23.12 1.39 5.21
N THR A 55 -23.40 1.91 4.02
CA THR A 55 -22.65 1.56 2.80
C THR A 55 -21.15 1.86 2.93
N TYR A 56 -20.78 2.98 3.57
CA TYR A 56 -19.39 3.34 3.82
C TYR A 56 -18.73 2.32 4.75
N LEU A 57 -19.38 1.99 5.87
CA LEU A 57 -18.91 1.01 6.85
C LEU A 57 -18.80 -0.40 6.25
N GLU A 58 -19.74 -0.79 5.39
CA GLU A 58 -19.67 -2.05 4.66
C GLU A 58 -18.48 -2.08 3.70
N LYS A 59 -18.23 -0.99 2.96
CA LYS A 59 -17.06 -0.90 2.05
C LYS A 59 -15.74 -0.93 2.80
N THR A 60 -15.66 -0.33 3.98
CA THR A 60 -14.45 -0.38 4.80
C THR A 60 -14.23 -1.78 5.38
N LYS A 61 -15.27 -2.42 5.93
CA LYS A 61 -15.21 -3.81 6.42
C LYS A 61 -14.93 -4.83 5.31
N SER A 62 -15.54 -4.63 4.14
CA SER A 62 -15.37 -5.48 2.96
C SER A 62 -14.04 -5.23 2.27
N GLY A 63 -13.51 -4.01 2.36
CA GLY A 63 -12.15 -3.68 1.94
C GLY A 63 -11.15 -4.60 2.62
N ASP A 64 -11.24 -4.78 3.94
CA ASP A 64 -10.32 -5.64 4.67
C ASP A 64 -10.44 -7.14 4.28
N ARG A 65 -11.66 -7.63 3.99
CA ARG A 65 -11.88 -9.04 3.55
C ARG A 65 -11.56 -9.29 2.06
N LYS A 66 -11.95 -8.39 1.15
CA LYS A 66 -11.63 -8.47 -0.30
C LYS A 66 -10.17 -8.12 -0.59
N ASN A 67 -9.50 -7.40 0.32
CA ASN A 67 -8.07 -7.09 0.23
C ASN A 67 -7.18 -8.07 1.00
N ASN A 68 -7.69 -9.21 1.51
CA ASN A 68 -6.80 -10.26 1.99
C ASN A 68 -5.84 -10.63 0.85
N ILE A 69 -4.54 -10.59 1.15
CA ILE A 69 -3.48 -10.88 0.20
C ILE A 69 -3.71 -12.23 -0.50
N GLU A 70 -4.17 -13.25 0.22
CA GLU A 70 -4.47 -14.57 -0.33
C GLU A 70 -5.56 -14.51 -1.38
N HIS A 71 -6.63 -13.75 -1.14
CA HIS A 71 -7.69 -13.57 -2.12
C HIS A 71 -7.19 -12.86 -3.38
N ARG A 72 -6.27 -11.89 -3.24
CA ARG A 72 -5.67 -11.20 -4.41
C ARG A 72 -4.80 -12.14 -5.24
N PHE A 73 -4.01 -13.00 -4.61
CA PHE A 73 -3.26 -14.06 -5.31
C PHE A 73 -4.22 -15.06 -5.98
N LYS A 74 -5.28 -15.48 -5.28
CA LYS A 74 -6.31 -16.36 -5.83
C LYS A 74 -6.95 -15.80 -7.11
N ARG A 75 -7.28 -14.50 -7.11
CA ARG A 75 -7.84 -13.81 -8.30
C ARG A 75 -6.90 -13.76 -9.49
N LEU A 76 -5.59 -13.97 -9.28
CA LEU A 76 -4.61 -14.11 -10.35
C LEU A 76 -4.49 -15.55 -10.85
N GLY A 77 -5.19 -16.53 -10.28
CA GLY A 77 -5.02 -17.95 -10.57
C GLY A 77 -3.88 -18.60 -9.74
N LEU A 78 -3.44 -17.94 -8.66
CA LEU A 78 -2.41 -18.46 -7.76
C LEU A 78 -3.08 -18.99 -6.48
N ASP A 79 -3.73 -20.14 -6.59
CA ASP A 79 -4.43 -20.80 -5.47
C ASP A 79 -3.45 -21.38 -4.42
N ASN A 80 -2.18 -21.60 -4.77
CA ASN A 80 -1.14 -22.20 -3.94
C ASN A 80 -0.38 -21.19 -3.04
N ILE A 81 -1.09 -20.23 -2.46
CA ILE A 81 -0.46 -19.17 -1.65
C ILE A 81 0.32 -19.70 -0.44
N GLN A 82 -0.10 -20.82 0.16
CA GLN A 82 0.63 -21.42 1.27
C GLN A 82 2.00 -21.96 0.83
N GLU A 83 2.09 -22.56 -0.36
CA GLU A 83 3.36 -22.99 -0.95
C GLU A 83 4.28 -21.80 -1.25
N ILE A 84 3.70 -20.70 -1.76
CA ILE A 84 4.44 -19.45 -2.00
C ILE A 84 5.02 -18.92 -0.68
N LYS A 85 4.22 -18.89 0.38
CA LYS A 85 4.65 -18.47 1.72
C LYS A 85 5.78 -19.35 2.25
N SER A 86 5.64 -20.68 2.20
CA SER A 86 6.67 -21.61 2.67
C SER A 86 8.00 -21.41 1.94
N LYS A 87 7.98 -21.30 0.61
CA LYS A 87 9.19 -21.05 -0.18
C LYS A 87 9.89 -19.74 0.17
N LEU A 88 9.15 -18.70 0.53
CA LEU A 88 9.75 -17.45 1.01
C LEU A 88 10.40 -17.63 2.38
N LYS A 89 9.75 -18.36 3.30
CA LYS A 89 10.31 -18.68 4.62
C LYS A 89 11.56 -19.54 4.54
N ASP A 90 11.61 -20.49 3.61
CA ASP A 90 12.81 -21.32 3.34
C ASP A 90 14.03 -20.48 2.92
N ASN A 91 13.79 -19.25 2.46
CA ASN A 91 14.82 -18.25 2.15
C ASN A 91 15.04 -17.25 3.30
N ASN A 92 14.75 -17.66 4.53
CA ASN A 92 14.92 -16.87 5.76
C ASN A 92 14.09 -15.57 5.81
N ILE A 93 12.98 -15.49 5.08
CA ILE A 93 12.03 -14.37 5.20
C ILE A 93 11.11 -14.64 6.39
N THR A 94 11.17 -13.79 7.41
CA THR A 94 10.37 -13.94 8.63
C THR A 94 8.88 -13.70 8.39
N ASP A 95 8.01 -14.13 9.30
CA ASP A 95 6.56 -13.92 9.19
C ASP A 95 6.19 -12.44 9.05
N SER A 96 6.85 -11.56 9.82
CA SER A 96 6.62 -10.11 9.73
C SER A 96 7.04 -9.55 8.37
N GLN A 97 8.18 -10.01 7.83
CA GLN A 97 8.63 -9.61 6.49
C GLN A 97 7.71 -10.15 5.40
N LEU A 98 7.22 -11.38 5.56
CA LEU A 98 6.34 -12.05 4.59
C LEU A 98 5.04 -11.25 4.35
N GLU A 99 4.43 -10.69 5.40
CA GLU A 99 3.24 -9.84 5.27
C GLU A 99 3.49 -8.61 4.39
N MET A 100 4.70 -8.07 4.41
CA MET A 100 5.12 -6.91 3.60
C MET A 100 5.59 -7.31 2.19
N VAL A 101 6.19 -8.49 2.05
CA VAL A 101 6.72 -9.00 0.77
C VAL A 101 5.60 -9.40 -0.19
N LEU A 102 4.56 -10.08 0.29
CA LEU A 102 3.51 -10.60 -0.60
C LEU A 102 2.79 -9.49 -1.40
N PRO A 103 2.41 -8.32 -0.83
CA PRO A 103 1.90 -7.20 -1.62
C PRO A 103 2.87 -6.69 -2.69
N VAL A 104 4.18 -6.68 -2.40
CA VAL A 104 5.21 -6.28 -3.36
C VAL A 104 5.31 -7.28 -4.51
N MET A 105 5.28 -8.58 -4.20
CA MET A 105 5.25 -9.64 -5.20
C MET A 105 4.02 -9.54 -6.10
N LEU A 106 2.84 -9.27 -5.53
CA LEU A 106 1.63 -9.07 -6.31
C LEU A 106 1.79 -7.94 -7.33
N ARG A 107 2.37 -6.81 -6.91
CA ARG A 107 2.69 -5.68 -7.80
C ARG A 107 3.68 -6.09 -8.89
N LEU A 108 4.74 -6.81 -8.53
CA LEU A 108 5.71 -7.32 -9.50
C LEU A 108 5.06 -8.23 -10.54
N ILE A 109 4.21 -9.17 -10.10
CA ILE A 109 3.52 -10.11 -10.99
C ILE A 109 2.64 -9.36 -12.00
N HIS A 110 1.91 -8.33 -11.57
CA HIS A 110 1.14 -7.47 -12.48
C HIS A 110 2.02 -6.80 -13.53
N ILE A 111 3.10 -6.13 -13.11
CA ILE A 111 4.00 -5.44 -14.04
C ILE A 111 4.59 -6.41 -15.07
N LEU A 112 5.01 -7.59 -14.60
CA LEU A 112 5.62 -8.61 -15.44
C LEU A 112 4.63 -9.28 -16.40
N LYS A 113 3.36 -9.39 -16.02
CA LYS A 113 2.30 -9.87 -16.91
C LYS A 113 2.08 -8.88 -18.05
N ASP A 114 2.02 -7.59 -17.74
CA ASP A 114 1.65 -6.55 -18.71
C ASP A 114 2.78 -6.17 -19.68
N GLN A 115 4.06 -6.24 -19.26
CA GLN A 115 5.18 -5.62 -20.00
C GLN A 115 6.06 -6.57 -20.84
N GLY A 116 5.76 -7.86 -20.92
CA GLY A 116 6.34 -8.74 -21.95
C GLY A 116 7.83 -9.14 -21.81
N LYS A 117 8.74 -8.26 -21.40
CA LYS A 117 10.22 -8.46 -21.33
C LYS A 117 10.89 -7.73 -20.16
N ASP A 118 12.16 -8.08 -19.96
CA ASP A 118 13.02 -7.95 -18.77
C ASP A 118 12.89 -6.65 -17.95
N SER A 119 12.63 -6.85 -16.67
CA SER A 119 12.40 -5.88 -15.61
C SER A 119 13.52 -4.87 -15.32
N SER A 120 14.66 -4.95 -16.02
CA SER A 120 15.90 -4.17 -15.80
C SER A 120 15.90 -3.35 -14.50
N SER A 121 15.93 -4.12 -13.41
CA SER A 121 15.98 -3.75 -12.00
C SER A 121 14.98 -2.69 -11.56
N TYR A 122 13.79 -3.10 -11.08
CA TYR A 122 12.85 -2.23 -10.37
C TYR A 122 13.49 -1.52 -9.15
N PRO A 123 14.11 -0.33 -9.29
CA PRO A 123 15.04 0.16 -8.28
C PRO A 123 14.26 0.55 -7.02
N ARG A 124 13.07 1.13 -7.24
CA ARG A 124 12.12 1.47 -6.18
C ARG A 124 11.59 0.24 -5.43
N ILE A 125 11.46 -0.90 -6.09
CA ILE A 125 11.00 -2.13 -5.45
C ILE A 125 12.14 -2.77 -4.66
N THR A 126 13.33 -2.85 -5.24
CA THR A 126 14.55 -3.31 -4.57
C THR A 126 14.83 -2.46 -3.32
N GLN A 127 14.85 -1.13 -3.47
CA GLN A 127 15.04 -0.20 -2.35
C GLN A 127 13.94 -0.32 -1.29
N HIS A 128 12.71 -0.66 -1.66
CA HIS A 128 11.65 -0.90 -0.69
C HIS A 128 11.87 -2.21 0.08
N LEU A 129 12.22 -3.30 -0.62
CA LEU A 129 12.54 -4.58 0.00
C LEU A 129 13.76 -4.47 0.94
N GLU A 130 14.76 -3.70 0.56
CA GLU A 130 15.95 -3.45 1.37
C GLU A 130 15.64 -2.51 2.53
N ASN A 131 15.31 -1.24 2.25
CA ASN A 131 15.26 -0.19 3.27
C ASN A 131 14.01 -0.21 4.15
N LYS A 132 12.89 -0.78 3.67
CA LYS A 132 11.63 -0.82 4.43
C LYS A 132 11.35 -2.19 5.03
N ILE A 133 11.70 -3.26 4.32
CA ILE A 133 11.43 -4.63 4.77
C ILE A 133 12.67 -5.27 5.42
N GLY A 134 13.87 -4.75 5.14
CA GLY A 134 15.12 -5.26 5.72
C GLY A 134 15.55 -6.59 5.11
N LEU A 135 15.25 -6.81 3.81
CA LEU A 135 15.72 -7.99 3.11
C LEU A 135 17.18 -7.83 2.65
N THR A 136 17.94 -8.91 2.71
CA THR A 136 19.30 -8.97 2.14
C THR A 136 19.25 -9.08 0.60
N ASP A 137 20.34 -8.75 -0.07
CA ASP A 137 20.46 -8.90 -1.53
C ASP A 137 20.10 -10.30 -2.03
N VAL A 138 20.48 -11.32 -1.27
CA VAL A 138 20.16 -12.72 -1.59
C VAL A 138 18.64 -12.91 -1.53
N GLN A 139 18.00 -12.50 -0.43
CA GLN A 139 16.55 -12.59 -0.26
C GLN A 139 15.80 -11.81 -1.33
N ILE A 140 16.26 -10.60 -1.68
CA ILE A 140 15.68 -9.77 -2.74
C ILE A 140 15.75 -10.50 -4.08
N LYS A 141 16.91 -11.07 -4.44
CA LYS A 141 17.05 -11.88 -5.67
C LYS A 141 16.07 -13.04 -5.70
N HIS A 142 15.86 -13.73 -4.58
CA HIS A 142 14.87 -14.80 -4.48
C HIS A 142 13.43 -14.31 -4.68
N VAL A 143 13.03 -13.20 -4.05
CA VAL A 143 11.70 -12.59 -4.22
C VAL A 143 11.44 -12.18 -5.66
N LEU A 144 12.42 -11.53 -6.32
CA LEU A 144 12.31 -11.09 -7.71
C LEU A 144 12.22 -12.28 -8.67
N LYS A 145 13.09 -13.29 -8.50
CA LYS A 145 13.09 -14.52 -9.31
C LYS A 145 11.76 -15.27 -9.16
N TYR A 146 11.27 -15.42 -7.94
CA TYR A 146 10.03 -16.16 -7.71
C TYR A 146 8.82 -15.42 -8.29
N SER A 147 8.76 -14.09 -8.15
CA SER A 147 7.71 -13.25 -8.77
C SER A 147 7.69 -13.39 -10.29
N HIS A 148 8.85 -13.42 -10.95
CA HIS A 148 8.96 -13.68 -12.38
C HIS A 148 8.44 -15.07 -12.76
N MET A 149 8.82 -16.10 -12.01
CA MET A 149 8.36 -17.46 -12.27
C MET A 149 6.83 -17.56 -12.15
N LEU A 150 6.24 -16.95 -11.13
CA LEU A 150 4.79 -16.90 -10.96
C LEU A 150 4.12 -16.16 -12.12
N ALA A 151 4.61 -14.98 -12.50
CA ALA A 151 4.05 -14.20 -13.61
C ALA A 151 4.07 -14.96 -14.94
N ARG A 152 5.13 -15.73 -15.23
CA ARG A 152 5.23 -16.54 -16.46
C ARG A 152 4.22 -17.69 -16.52
N ARG A 153 3.81 -18.26 -15.38
CA ARG A 153 2.79 -19.31 -15.31
C ARG A 153 1.37 -18.79 -15.56
N LEU A 154 1.18 -17.46 -15.50
CA LEU A 154 -0.11 -16.80 -15.67
C LEU A 154 -0.33 -16.23 -17.08
N ARG A 155 0.62 -16.44 -18.00
CA ARG A 155 0.51 -16.13 -19.43
C ARG A 155 0.01 -17.36 -20.17
#